data_AF-A0A6C0M166-F1
#
_entry.id   AF-A0A6C0M166-F1
#
_cell.length_a   1.000
_cell.length_b   1.000
_cell.length_c   1.000
_cell.angle_alpha   90.00
_cell.angle_beta   90.00
_cell.angle_gamma   90.00
#
_symmetry.space_group_name_H-M   'P 1'
#
loop_
_entity.id
_entity.type
_entity.pdbx_description
1 polymer ?
#
loop_
_entity_poly.entity_id
_entity_poly.type
_entity_poly.pdbx_seq_one_letter_code
_entity_poly.pdbx_strand_id
1 'polypeptide(L)'
;MPFELTYCKCKNSKLFETLENAKIGLRNLQNYKPFYKRFFLLSESNHNSIGLNQAYQLISIADVTNKHVITATLASNKTEDAPVLKIPAFIKYSPLLDPVKYMSGKYDLASPDVLTLPAFGSTTDGGEVHKRKMHDGNNSSYVDAFFTYLSSQTLYTHGFIHGLDFYGSYLANQAEFTVNVYDELDYFSTCDFFLKHKNKLFRIENDEMFQSKPALKLSDMGETLELDDLDALTDLNAAFNDNDAQPCVANVSDLEPLNEEACEECTNDCGGGDCGGGDCGGGDCGDTSDSCSSRSSASSENESMARTTRSRSEDNEDNDNEDNDNDNEDNDNDNEDNEEVDSETERSFNSDDDDNDVDDDVDDDVHNAHIYNFPVHAIVMEKCDNTLDSLMNGRNELTESEWSAALMQIIMTLIAYQRMFAFTHNDLHTNNVMFVKTEKKFLHYLYDGVYYRVPTHGRIMKIIDFGRAIYKYRGQTMVSDSFDRTGDAATQYNCEPYLNPKKPRLDPNPSFDLCRLACSLFDYFVEDIRDEKEYAATLKESRVASMVVEWLKDDKGRNVLYKKNGDERYPEFKLYKMIARTVHGAVPHEQLSKPLFAHYAIARKQINGKPHIMNIDALPCYAQLN
;
A
#
# COMPACT_ATOMS: atom_id res chain seq x y z
N MET A 1 -12.63 11.73 27.89
CA MET A 1 -11.35 11.96 28.61
C MET A 1 -10.23 11.55 27.69
N PRO A 2 -9.07 12.25 27.69
CA PRO A 2 -7.92 11.80 26.91
C PRO A 2 -7.41 10.45 27.46
N PHE A 3 -6.95 9.56 26.58
CA PHE A 3 -6.17 8.39 26.98
C PHE A 3 -4.74 8.79 27.33
N GLU A 4 -4.16 8.07 28.28
CA GLU A 4 -2.75 8.23 28.66
C GLU A 4 -1.92 7.10 28.05
N LEU A 5 -0.78 7.47 27.45
CA LEU A 5 0.26 6.50 27.11
C LEU A 5 0.95 6.06 28.40
N THR A 6 0.71 4.81 28.78
CA THR A 6 1.35 4.11 29.89
C THR A 6 1.94 2.80 29.38
N TYR A 7 2.42 1.93 30.27
CA TYR A 7 2.93 0.62 29.88
C TYR A 7 2.44 -0.47 30.82
N CYS A 8 2.28 -1.66 30.25
CA CYS A 8 2.04 -2.90 30.97
C CYS A 8 3.37 -3.65 31.12
N LYS A 9 3.64 -4.18 32.32
CA LYS A 9 4.79 -5.07 32.54
C LYS A 9 4.47 -6.45 31.97
N CYS A 10 5.10 -6.79 30.85
CA CYS A 10 4.84 -8.02 30.12
C CYS A 10 5.94 -9.04 30.36
N LYS A 11 5.55 -10.25 30.79
CA LYS A 11 6.42 -11.44 30.79
C LYS A 11 5.95 -12.39 29.69
N ASN A 12 6.31 -12.05 28.45
CA ASN A 12 5.81 -12.72 27.25
C ASN A 12 6.48 -14.08 26.95
N SER A 13 7.13 -14.73 27.93
CA SER A 13 7.82 -16.01 27.69
C SER A 13 6.91 -17.09 27.11
N LYS A 14 5.69 -17.25 27.66
CA LYS A 14 4.69 -18.20 27.13
C LYS A 14 4.17 -17.78 25.75
N LEU A 15 3.93 -16.48 25.56
CA LEU A 15 3.47 -15.95 24.27
C LEU A 15 4.53 -16.21 23.18
N PHE A 16 5.80 -15.93 23.47
CA PHE A 16 6.90 -16.14 22.55
C PHE A 16 7.07 -17.61 22.22
N GLU A 17 6.97 -18.50 23.20
CA GLU A 17 6.95 -19.95 22.95
C GLU A 17 5.81 -20.34 21.99
N THR A 18 4.60 -19.77 22.15
CA THR A 18 3.49 -20.05 21.21
C THR A 18 3.72 -19.47 19.82
N LEU A 19 4.40 -18.33 19.69
CA LEU A 19 4.73 -17.70 18.41
C LEU A 19 5.86 -18.44 17.68
N GLU A 20 6.87 -18.92 18.40
CA GLU A 20 8.01 -19.66 17.84
C GLU A 20 7.60 -21.06 17.40
N ASN A 21 6.70 -21.71 18.15
CA ASN A 21 6.17 -23.03 17.81
C ASN A 21 5.06 -22.96 16.74
N ALA A 22 4.54 -21.77 16.44
CA ALA A 22 3.57 -21.59 15.37
C ALA A 22 4.24 -21.71 13.99
N LYS A 23 3.50 -22.21 13.00
CA LYS A 23 3.95 -22.34 11.58
C LYS A 23 4.06 -20.98 10.86
N ILE A 24 4.37 -19.91 11.59
CA ILE A 24 4.57 -18.54 11.08
C ILE A 24 6.06 -18.19 10.92
N GLY A 25 6.96 -19.02 11.45
CA GLY A 25 8.40 -18.93 11.22
C GLY A 25 9.10 -17.80 11.97
N LEU A 26 8.56 -17.33 13.11
CA LEU A 26 9.20 -16.33 13.95
C LEU A 26 10.20 -16.95 14.92
N ARG A 27 11.32 -16.26 15.17
CA ARG A 27 12.39 -16.66 16.10
C ARG A 27 12.97 -15.43 16.80
N ASN A 28 13.65 -15.64 17.92
CA ASN A 28 14.37 -14.60 18.65
C ASN A 28 13.46 -13.43 19.08
N LEU A 29 12.25 -13.72 19.53
CA LEU A 29 11.28 -12.66 19.83
C LEU A 29 11.74 -11.78 21.00
N GLN A 30 11.52 -10.47 20.86
CA GLN A 30 11.75 -9.50 21.94
C GLN A 30 10.66 -8.42 22.01
N ASN A 31 10.47 -7.88 23.21
CA ASN A 31 9.57 -6.77 23.47
C ASN A 31 10.24 -5.41 23.24
N TYR A 32 11.55 -5.35 23.42
CA TYR A 32 12.32 -4.12 23.28
C TYR A 32 12.25 -3.58 21.85
N LYS A 33 11.85 -2.31 21.73
CA LYS A 33 12.00 -1.50 20.52
C LYS A 33 12.77 -0.22 20.87
N PRO A 34 13.76 0.20 20.05
CA PRO A 34 14.45 1.48 20.20
C PRO A 34 13.50 2.68 20.33
N PHE A 35 12.38 2.66 19.60
CA PHE A 35 11.33 3.67 19.65
C PHE A 35 10.87 4.04 21.07
N TYR A 36 10.81 3.07 21.99
CA TYR A 36 10.32 3.28 23.35
C TYR A 36 11.15 4.26 24.18
N LYS A 37 12.40 4.54 23.80
CA LYS A 37 13.23 5.58 24.43
C LYS A 37 12.63 6.99 24.34
N ARG A 38 11.72 7.23 23.38
CA ARG A 38 11.01 8.52 23.23
C ARG A 38 10.02 8.82 24.35
N PHE A 39 9.52 7.77 25.00
CA PHE A 39 8.36 7.87 25.90
C PHE A 39 8.59 7.24 27.27
N PHE A 40 9.54 6.32 27.38
CA PHE A 40 9.77 5.56 28.60
C PHE A 40 11.24 5.63 29.02
N LEU A 41 11.46 5.68 30.33
CA LEU A 41 12.79 5.55 30.92
C LEU A 41 13.18 4.06 30.94
N LEU A 42 14.15 3.71 30.10
CA LEU A 42 14.64 2.34 29.94
C LEU A 42 15.89 2.09 30.78
N SER A 43 16.03 0.85 31.25
CA SER A 43 17.14 0.33 32.04
C SER A 43 17.41 -1.13 31.66
N GLU A 44 18.56 -1.64 32.06
CA GLU A 44 18.92 -3.06 31.93
C GLU A 44 17.83 -4.00 32.48
N SER A 45 17.12 -3.58 33.52
CA SER A 45 16.10 -4.42 34.18
C SER A 45 14.72 -4.39 33.51
N ASN A 46 14.38 -3.36 32.73
CA ASN A 46 13.00 -3.15 32.25
C ASN A 46 12.84 -3.07 30.72
N HIS A 47 13.93 -2.89 29.96
CA HIS A 47 13.87 -2.62 28.51
C HIS A 47 13.07 -3.67 27.72
N ASN A 48 13.14 -4.94 28.13
CA ASN A 48 12.44 -6.06 27.47
C ASN A 48 11.13 -6.47 28.16
N SER A 49 10.59 -5.65 29.07
CA SER A 49 9.36 -5.92 29.83
C SER A 49 8.24 -4.93 29.56
N ILE A 50 8.44 -3.98 28.64
CA ILE A 50 7.48 -2.92 28.34
C ILE A 50 6.59 -3.36 27.17
N GLY A 51 5.28 -3.42 27.44
CA GLY A 51 4.23 -3.42 26.42
C GLY A 51 3.39 -2.16 26.54
N LEU A 52 2.78 -1.72 25.43
CA LEU A 52 1.85 -0.60 25.45
C LEU A 52 0.56 -0.96 26.20
N ASN A 53 -0.23 0.03 26.58
CA ASN A 53 -1.49 -0.15 27.32
C ASN A 53 -2.72 -0.23 26.41
N GLN A 54 -2.67 -1.07 25.37
CA GLN A 54 -3.83 -1.32 24.49
C GLN A 54 -5.00 -1.98 25.25
N ALA A 55 -6.21 -1.91 24.71
CA ALA A 55 -7.39 -2.45 25.39
C ALA A 55 -7.38 -3.97 25.51
N TYR A 56 -6.91 -4.66 24.47
CA TYR A 56 -6.78 -6.11 24.39
C TYR A 56 -5.34 -6.49 24.06
N GLN A 57 -4.79 -7.46 24.78
CA GLN A 57 -3.43 -7.92 24.60
C GLN A 57 -3.40 -9.38 24.13
N LEU A 58 -2.57 -9.66 23.13
CA LEU A 58 -2.29 -11.03 22.70
C LEU A 58 -1.58 -11.81 23.81
N ILE A 59 -2.13 -12.96 24.20
CA ILE A 59 -1.54 -13.87 25.19
C ILE A 59 -0.98 -15.14 24.54
N SER A 60 -1.68 -15.67 23.54
CA SER A 60 -1.26 -16.88 22.82
C SER A 60 -1.92 -16.98 21.46
N ILE A 61 -1.38 -17.84 20.61
CA ILE A 61 -2.01 -18.27 19.35
C ILE A 61 -2.70 -19.61 19.58
N ALA A 62 -3.94 -19.73 19.12
CA ALA A 62 -4.69 -20.99 19.15
C ALA A 62 -4.52 -21.81 17.86
N ASP A 63 -4.50 -21.12 16.71
CA ASP A 63 -4.37 -21.74 15.39
C ASP A 63 -3.79 -20.75 14.36
N VAL A 64 -3.29 -21.26 13.24
CA VAL A 64 -2.67 -20.48 12.15
C VAL A 64 -3.35 -20.84 10.83
N THR A 65 -4.05 -19.89 10.23
CA THR A 65 -4.64 -20.05 8.89
C THR A 65 -3.57 -19.91 7.82
N ASN A 66 -2.75 -18.86 7.92
CA ASN A 66 -1.56 -18.64 7.09
C ASN A 66 -0.54 -17.78 7.85
N LYS A 67 0.59 -17.42 7.21
CA LYS A 67 1.65 -16.61 7.87
C LYS A 67 1.13 -15.29 8.47
N HIS A 68 0.09 -14.70 7.87
CA HIS A 68 -0.47 -13.41 8.28
C HIS A 68 -1.74 -13.53 9.11
N VAL A 69 -2.50 -14.62 9.01
CA VAL A 69 -3.80 -14.79 9.68
C VAL A 69 -3.71 -15.87 10.73
N ILE A 70 -3.99 -15.48 11.97
CA ILE A 70 -3.95 -16.34 13.15
C ILE A 70 -5.28 -16.30 13.90
N THR A 71 -5.57 -17.35 14.67
CA THR A 71 -6.59 -17.30 15.72
C THR A 71 -5.93 -16.84 17.02
N ALA A 72 -6.09 -15.56 17.33
CA ALA A 72 -5.50 -14.92 18.50
C ALA A 72 -6.33 -15.17 19.76
N THR A 73 -5.64 -15.43 20.87
CA THR A 73 -6.22 -15.48 22.21
C THR A 73 -5.86 -14.18 22.94
N LEU A 74 -6.87 -13.35 23.23
CA LEU A 74 -6.70 -12.00 23.77
C LEU A 74 -7.25 -11.88 25.20
N ALA A 75 -6.59 -11.10 26.05
CA ALA A 75 -7.15 -10.64 27.32
C ALA A 75 -7.35 -9.13 27.35
N SER A 76 -8.39 -8.69 28.06
CA SER A 76 -8.59 -7.27 28.31
C SER A 76 -7.63 -6.77 29.39
N ASN A 77 -7.06 -5.59 29.17
CA ASN A 77 -6.25 -4.89 30.16
C ASN A 77 -7.07 -4.12 31.21
N LYS A 78 -8.41 -4.08 31.08
CA LYS A 78 -9.28 -3.27 31.97
C LYS A 78 -9.79 -4.04 33.20
N THR A 79 -9.90 -5.37 33.13
CA THR A 79 -10.46 -6.19 34.22
C THR A 79 -9.74 -7.53 34.26
N GLU A 80 -9.14 -7.87 35.40
CA GLU A 80 -8.41 -9.15 35.59
C GLU A 80 -9.30 -10.39 35.37
N ASP A 81 -10.61 -10.26 35.58
CA ASP A 81 -11.62 -11.31 35.35
C ASP A 81 -12.30 -11.24 33.96
N ALA A 82 -11.77 -10.45 33.01
CA ALA A 82 -12.35 -10.40 31.67
C ALA A 82 -12.29 -11.78 30.99
N PRO A 83 -13.36 -12.20 30.28
CA PRO A 83 -13.28 -13.40 29.47
C PRO A 83 -12.20 -13.23 28.39
N VAL A 84 -11.41 -14.29 28.23
CA VAL A 84 -10.45 -14.39 27.15
C VAL A 84 -11.20 -14.49 25.82
N LEU A 85 -10.85 -13.64 24.87
CA LEU A 85 -11.44 -13.65 23.53
C LEU A 85 -10.60 -14.51 22.59
N LYS A 86 -11.26 -15.28 21.74
CA LYS A 86 -10.62 -16.00 20.63
C LYS A 86 -11.17 -15.45 19.32
N ILE A 87 -10.34 -14.74 18.57
CA ILE A 87 -10.75 -14.06 17.35
C ILE A 87 -9.70 -14.22 16.24
N PRO A 88 -10.10 -14.14 14.96
CA PRO A 88 -9.13 -13.97 13.88
C PRO A 88 -8.39 -12.64 14.04
N ALA A 89 -7.07 -12.67 13.92
CA ALA A 89 -6.21 -11.51 13.93
C ALA A 89 -5.22 -11.56 12.76
N PHE A 90 -4.78 -10.38 12.35
CA PHE A 90 -3.80 -10.20 11.31
C PHE A 90 -2.43 -9.86 11.90
N ILE A 91 -1.37 -10.43 11.35
CA ILE A 91 0.02 -10.11 11.65
C ILE A 91 0.62 -9.44 10.42
N LYS A 92 0.92 -8.16 10.56
CA LYS A 92 1.75 -7.43 9.60
C LYS A 92 3.21 -7.65 9.96
N TYR A 93 4.02 -8.09 9.00
CA TYR A 93 5.48 -8.17 9.14
C TYR A 93 6.11 -6.95 8.48
N SER A 94 6.45 -5.94 9.27
CA SER A 94 7.12 -4.75 8.77
C SER A 94 8.64 -4.92 8.89
N PRO A 95 9.42 -4.84 7.80
CA PRO A 95 10.84 -5.13 7.84
C PRO A 95 11.63 -4.03 8.58
N LEU A 96 12.63 -4.42 9.38
CA LEU A 96 13.49 -3.45 10.07
C LEU A 96 14.61 -2.91 9.18
N LEU A 97 14.96 -3.66 8.13
CA LEU A 97 15.90 -3.29 7.08
C LEU A 97 15.17 -3.24 5.74
N ASP A 98 15.61 -2.37 4.86
CA ASP A 98 15.08 -2.28 3.49
C ASP A 98 15.41 -3.58 2.72
N PRO A 99 14.42 -4.39 2.30
CA PRO A 99 14.64 -5.66 1.63
C PRO A 99 15.39 -5.53 0.29
N VAL A 100 15.08 -4.49 -0.49
CA VAL A 100 15.69 -4.23 -1.79
C VAL A 100 17.16 -3.87 -1.61
N LYS A 101 17.49 -3.00 -0.65
CA LYS A 101 18.88 -2.68 -0.29
C LYS A 101 19.65 -3.89 0.23
N TYR A 102 18.99 -4.82 0.90
CA TYR A 102 19.61 -6.08 1.34
C TYR A 102 19.92 -6.99 0.15
N MET A 103 18.95 -7.20 -0.73
CA MET A 103 19.11 -8.07 -1.90
C MET A 103 20.06 -7.49 -2.96
N SER A 104 20.32 -6.18 -2.93
CA SER A 104 21.32 -5.50 -3.78
C SER A 104 22.69 -5.31 -3.14
N GLY A 105 22.89 -5.78 -1.90
CA GLY A 105 24.20 -5.75 -1.24
C GLY A 105 24.62 -4.38 -0.72
N LYS A 106 23.67 -3.49 -0.42
CA LYS A 106 23.94 -2.15 0.15
C LYS A 106 24.22 -2.16 1.66
N TYR A 107 24.04 -3.29 2.33
CA TYR A 107 24.45 -3.50 3.73
C TYR A 107 25.75 -4.30 3.83
N ASP A 108 26.48 -4.10 4.94
CA ASP A 108 27.77 -4.76 5.17
C ASP A 108 27.60 -6.20 5.65
N LEU A 109 27.47 -7.13 4.70
CA LEU A 109 27.31 -8.56 4.97
C LEU A 109 28.56 -9.26 5.51
N ALA A 110 29.72 -8.58 5.55
CA ALA A 110 30.88 -9.11 6.26
C ALA A 110 30.66 -9.05 7.78
N SER A 111 29.74 -8.19 8.24
CA SER A 111 29.37 -8.12 9.64
C SER A 111 28.49 -9.32 10.02
N PRO A 112 28.86 -10.12 11.04
CA PRO A 112 28.08 -11.27 11.47
C PRO A 112 26.73 -10.88 12.09
N ASP A 113 26.50 -9.59 12.35
CA ASP A 113 25.32 -9.09 13.07
C ASP A 113 24.30 -8.34 12.21
N VAL A 114 24.41 -8.37 10.88
CA VAL A 114 23.48 -7.66 9.96
C VAL A 114 22.01 -7.94 10.26
N LEU A 115 21.69 -9.22 10.52
CA LEU A 115 20.32 -9.67 10.79
C LEU A 115 20.02 -9.77 12.29
N THR A 116 20.91 -9.29 13.17
CA THR A 116 20.70 -9.32 14.62
C THR A 116 19.77 -8.19 15.03
N LEU A 117 18.74 -8.53 15.82
CA LEU A 117 17.78 -7.56 16.33
C LEU A 117 18.44 -6.49 17.22
N PRO A 118 17.89 -5.27 17.27
CA PRO A 118 18.45 -4.19 18.08
C PRO A 118 18.37 -4.54 19.57
N ALA A 119 19.47 -4.38 20.30
CA ALA A 119 19.55 -4.64 21.74
C ALA A 119 19.54 -3.33 22.55
N PHE A 120 19.26 -3.45 23.85
CA PHE A 120 19.46 -2.32 24.76
C PHE A 120 20.96 -2.16 25.05
N GLY A 121 21.44 -0.92 25.15
CA GLY A 121 22.86 -0.63 25.42
C GLY A 121 23.84 -0.86 24.27
N SER A 122 23.43 -1.45 23.14
CA SER A 122 24.29 -1.58 21.95
C SER A 122 24.60 -0.21 21.35
N THR A 123 25.89 0.07 21.15
CA THR A 123 26.38 1.34 20.59
C THR A 123 26.14 1.38 19.08
N THR A 124 25.55 2.47 18.61
CA THR A 124 25.43 2.81 17.17
C THR A 124 26.73 3.37 16.58
N ASP A 125 27.76 3.56 17.40
CA ASP A 125 28.97 4.33 17.07
C ASP A 125 29.91 3.61 16.09
N GLY A 126 29.65 2.34 15.76
CA GLY A 126 30.43 1.56 14.81
C GLY A 126 30.24 1.90 13.33
N GLY A 127 29.38 2.87 12.99
CA GLY A 127 29.21 3.39 11.61
C GLY A 127 28.43 2.50 10.64
N GLU A 128 28.20 1.23 10.97
CA GLU A 128 27.46 0.29 10.13
C GLU A 128 26.02 0.76 9.83
N VAL A 129 25.64 0.67 8.55
CA VAL A 129 24.37 1.23 8.04
C VAL A 129 23.15 0.47 8.61
N HIS A 130 23.22 -0.87 8.69
CA HIS A 130 22.12 -1.69 9.21
C HIS A 130 21.84 -1.42 10.69
N LYS A 131 22.89 -1.25 11.51
CA LYS A 131 22.74 -0.89 12.92
C LYS A 131 22.05 0.45 13.09
N ARG A 132 22.44 1.46 12.31
CA ARG A 132 21.80 2.78 12.32
C ARG A 132 20.31 2.69 11.97
N LYS A 133 19.96 1.97 10.90
CA LYS A 133 18.56 1.81 10.47
C LYS A 133 17.69 1.10 11.50
N MET A 134 18.15 -0.02 12.07
CA MET A 134 17.36 -0.78 13.06
C MET A 134 17.21 -0.07 14.42
N HIS A 135 18.21 0.73 14.81
CA HIS A 135 18.19 1.49 16.08
C HIS A 135 17.54 2.87 15.96
N ASP A 136 17.26 3.35 14.74
CA ASP A 136 16.59 4.62 14.54
C ASP A 136 15.16 4.57 15.10
N GLY A 137 14.85 5.50 16.01
CA GLY A 137 13.49 5.67 16.51
C GLY A 137 12.52 6.20 15.46
N ASN A 138 12.99 6.65 14.29
CA ASN A 138 12.15 6.99 13.14
C ASN A 138 11.99 5.82 12.16
N ASN A 139 12.50 4.61 12.43
CA ASN A 139 12.27 3.48 11.53
C ASN A 139 10.77 3.33 11.19
N SER A 140 10.45 3.21 9.90
CA SER A 140 9.08 3.15 9.39
C SER A 140 8.22 2.09 10.08
N SER A 141 8.79 0.94 10.46
CA SER A 141 8.07 -0.11 11.18
C SER A 141 7.58 0.35 12.56
N TYR A 142 8.39 1.14 13.26
CA TYR A 142 8.05 1.66 14.59
C TYR A 142 7.00 2.76 14.50
N VAL A 143 7.11 3.63 13.49
CA VAL A 143 6.13 4.69 13.20
C VAL A 143 4.77 4.09 12.90
N ASP A 144 4.73 3.02 12.08
CA ASP A 144 3.51 2.30 11.73
C ASP A 144 2.86 1.64 12.94
N ALA A 145 3.62 0.81 13.66
CA ALA A 145 3.11 0.10 14.83
C ALA A 145 2.59 1.04 15.91
N PHE A 146 3.25 2.19 16.12
CA PHE A 146 2.80 3.16 17.11
C PHE A 146 1.53 3.89 16.68
N PHE A 147 1.37 4.25 15.41
CA PHE A 147 0.12 4.86 14.97
C PHE A 147 -1.04 3.87 14.98
N THR A 148 -0.79 2.60 14.61
CA THR A 148 -1.78 1.52 14.76
C THR A 148 -2.27 1.42 16.21
N TYR A 149 -1.36 1.52 17.17
CA TYR A 149 -1.72 1.62 18.59
C TYR A 149 -2.57 2.87 18.92
N LEU A 150 -2.21 4.06 18.43
CA LEU A 150 -3.00 5.29 18.65
C LEU A 150 -4.41 5.21 18.02
N SER A 151 -4.51 4.53 16.89
CA SER A 151 -5.77 4.23 16.19
C SER A 151 -6.68 3.35 17.07
N SER A 152 -6.14 2.28 17.68
CA SER A 152 -6.86 1.44 18.65
C SER A 152 -7.26 2.21 19.91
N GLN A 153 -6.39 3.10 20.42
CA GLN A 153 -6.76 3.96 21.55
C GLN A 153 -7.93 4.88 21.23
N THR A 154 -8.01 5.36 19.99
CA THR A 154 -9.09 6.20 19.49
C THR A 154 -10.41 5.42 19.39
N LEU A 155 -10.34 4.15 18.94
CA LEU A 155 -11.46 3.21 18.95
C LEU A 155 -12.05 3.04 20.35
N TYR A 156 -11.24 2.69 21.35
CA TYR A 156 -11.75 2.33 22.68
C TYR A 156 -12.01 3.50 23.63
N THR A 157 -11.26 4.59 23.51
CA THR A 157 -11.39 5.73 24.43
C THR A 157 -12.47 6.70 23.97
N HIS A 158 -12.60 6.88 22.65
CA HIS A 158 -13.51 7.84 22.06
C HIS A 158 -14.67 7.19 21.30
N GLY A 159 -14.72 5.86 21.24
CA GLY A 159 -15.75 5.12 20.50
C GLY A 159 -15.65 5.33 18.99
N PHE A 160 -14.48 5.70 18.46
CA PHE A 160 -14.34 6.00 17.04
C PHE A 160 -14.15 4.71 16.24
N ILE A 161 -15.23 4.21 15.64
CA ILE A 161 -15.27 2.84 15.10
C ILE A 161 -14.33 2.59 13.91
N HIS A 162 -13.80 3.64 13.27
CA HIS A 162 -12.83 3.51 12.17
C HIS A 162 -11.40 3.27 12.66
N GLY A 163 -11.14 3.39 13.97
CA GLY A 163 -9.84 3.05 14.54
C GLY A 163 -9.51 1.58 14.35
N LEU A 164 -8.27 1.28 13.97
CA LEU A 164 -7.75 -0.06 13.77
C LEU A 164 -7.38 -0.68 15.11
N ASP A 165 -7.89 -1.87 15.41
CA ASP A 165 -7.57 -2.51 16.70
C ASP A 165 -6.16 -3.11 16.72
N PHE A 166 -5.43 -2.89 17.81
CA PHE A 166 -4.04 -3.27 18.02
C PHE A 166 -3.93 -4.19 19.23
N TYR A 167 -3.35 -5.37 19.03
CA TYR A 167 -3.24 -6.41 20.05
C TYR A 167 -1.84 -6.58 20.64
N GLY A 168 -0.84 -5.99 20.00
CA GLY A 168 0.56 -6.03 20.43
C GLY A 168 1.51 -6.00 19.25
N SER A 169 2.80 -5.81 19.53
CA SER A 169 3.83 -5.93 18.49
C SER A 169 5.17 -6.38 19.08
N TYR A 170 5.97 -7.08 18.30
CA TYR A 170 7.19 -7.76 18.75
C TYR A 170 8.26 -7.70 17.66
N LEU A 171 9.53 -7.57 18.03
CA LEU A 171 10.62 -7.74 17.07
C LEU A 171 11.02 -9.20 17.03
N ALA A 172 11.32 -9.72 15.84
CA ALA A 172 11.64 -11.12 15.62
C ALA A 172 12.49 -11.27 14.36
N ASN A 173 13.20 -12.39 14.23
CA ASN A 173 13.69 -12.85 12.94
C ASN A 173 12.66 -13.78 12.30
N GLN A 174 12.28 -13.51 11.06
CA GLN A 174 11.42 -14.40 10.29
C GLN A 174 12.25 -15.35 9.44
N ALA A 175 11.95 -16.65 9.50
CA ALA A 175 12.69 -17.68 8.79
C ALA A 175 12.72 -17.45 7.27
N GLU A 176 11.57 -17.10 6.69
CA GLU A 176 11.42 -16.67 5.29
C GLU A 176 10.48 -15.46 5.24
N PHE A 177 11.07 -14.28 5.03
CA PHE A 177 10.35 -13.03 4.79
C PHE A 177 10.08 -12.86 3.30
N THR A 178 8.82 -12.67 2.94
CA THR A 178 8.37 -12.57 1.54
C THR A 178 8.16 -11.11 1.16
N VAL A 179 8.69 -10.69 0.01
CA VAL A 179 8.53 -9.35 -0.56
C VAL A 179 8.28 -9.47 -2.06
N ASN A 180 7.28 -8.76 -2.58
CA ASN A 180 7.08 -8.64 -4.03
C ASN A 180 8.17 -7.70 -4.59
N VAL A 181 8.90 -8.18 -5.59
CA VAL A 181 10.02 -7.48 -6.25
C VAL A 181 9.76 -7.19 -7.72
N TYR A 182 8.49 -7.25 -8.15
CA TYR A 182 8.10 -7.04 -9.55
C TYR A 182 8.65 -5.72 -10.12
N ASP A 183 8.46 -4.61 -9.39
CA ASP A 183 8.93 -3.27 -9.80
C ASP A 183 10.47 -3.19 -9.90
N GLU A 184 11.20 -4.09 -9.21
CA GLU A 184 12.66 -4.11 -9.17
C GLU A 184 13.30 -5.21 -10.04
N LEU A 185 12.55 -5.96 -10.83
CA LEU A 185 13.08 -7.07 -11.63
C LEU A 185 14.19 -6.62 -12.59
N ASP A 186 13.97 -5.51 -13.31
CA ASP A 186 14.97 -4.93 -14.23
C ASP A 186 16.26 -4.55 -13.50
N TYR A 187 16.12 -3.94 -12.32
CA TYR A 187 17.26 -3.59 -11.47
C TYR A 187 18.01 -4.84 -11.01
N PHE A 188 17.29 -5.86 -10.54
CA PHE A 188 17.90 -7.10 -10.05
C PHE A 188 18.53 -7.94 -11.17
N SER A 189 18.02 -7.86 -12.40
CA SER A 189 18.55 -8.57 -13.56
C SER A 189 19.99 -8.15 -13.89
N THR A 190 20.37 -6.92 -13.55
CA THR A 190 21.71 -6.36 -13.77
C THR A 190 22.56 -6.29 -12.50
N CYS A 191 22.01 -6.72 -11.36
CA CYS A 191 22.69 -6.63 -10.07
C CYS A 191 23.58 -7.86 -9.80
N ASP A 192 24.89 -7.72 -9.98
CA ASP A 192 25.88 -8.77 -9.70
C ASP A 192 25.74 -9.40 -8.31
N PHE A 193 25.48 -8.55 -7.31
CA PHE A 193 25.31 -9.00 -5.94
C PHE A 193 24.09 -9.92 -5.82
N PHE A 194 22.97 -9.53 -6.42
CA PHE A 194 21.72 -10.27 -6.40
C PHE A 194 21.90 -11.65 -7.02
N LEU A 195 22.42 -11.71 -8.25
CA LEU A 195 22.63 -12.95 -9.01
C LEU A 195 23.58 -13.91 -8.29
N LYS A 196 24.63 -13.40 -7.64
CA LYS A 196 25.63 -14.23 -6.92
C LYS A 196 25.10 -14.86 -5.63
N HIS A 197 24.15 -14.21 -4.97
CA HIS A 197 23.63 -14.58 -3.65
C HIS A 197 22.20 -15.14 -3.68
N LYS A 198 21.57 -15.16 -4.86
CA LYS A 198 20.37 -15.95 -5.13
C LYS A 198 20.58 -17.41 -4.72
N ASN A 199 19.55 -18.00 -4.13
CA ASN A 199 19.53 -19.34 -3.52
C ASN A 199 20.50 -19.54 -2.35
N LYS A 200 21.13 -18.47 -1.83
CA LYS A 200 21.98 -18.49 -0.62
C LYS A 200 21.41 -17.60 0.48
N LEU A 201 21.13 -16.34 0.17
CA LEU A 201 20.58 -15.35 1.11
C LEU A 201 19.06 -15.19 0.95
N PHE A 202 18.55 -15.50 -0.23
CA PHE A 202 17.14 -15.41 -0.60
C PHE A 202 16.88 -16.31 -1.82
N ARG A 203 15.61 -16.68 -2.04
CA ARG A 203 15.13 -17.36 -3.26
C ARG A 203 14.06 -16.52 -3.95
N ILE A 204 13.90 -16.69 -5.25
CA ILE A 204 12.90 -15.97 -6.07
C ILE A 204 11.90 -17.00 -6.61
N GLU A 205 10.61 -16.70 -6.56
CA GLU A 205 9.58 -17.46 -7.28
C GLU A 205 9.74 -17.20 -8.78
N ASN A 206 9.55 -18.22 -9.62
CA ASN A 206 9.69 -18.13 -11.10
C ASN A 206 11.09 -17.64 -11.54
N ASP A 207 12.11 -18.47 -11.30
CA ASP A 207 13.54 -18.18 -11.57
C ASP A 207 13.86 -18.01 -13.09
N GLU A 208 12.95 -18.39 -13.99
CA GLU A 208 13.20 -18.46 -15.43
C GLU A 208 13.66 -17.13 -16.06
N MET A 209 13.15 -15.98 -15.59
CA MET A 209 13.55 -14.66 -16.08
C MET A 209 15.00 -14.27 -15.73
N PHE A 210 15.62 -14.91 -14.73
CA PHE A 210 16.99 -14.60 -14.29
C PHE A 210 18.02 -15.60 -14.81
N GLN A 211 17.61 -16.56 -15.64
CA GLN A 211 18.54 -17.47 -16.28
C GLN A 211 19.36 -16.70 -17.32
N SER A 212 20.65 -16.54 -17.03
CA SER A 212 21.60 -15.94 -17.98
C SER A 212 21.54 -16.72 -19.30
N LYS A 213 21.04 -16.10 -20.38
CA LYS A 213 21.35 -16.59 -21.73
C LYS A 213 22.88 -16.66 -21.82
N PRO A 214 23.48 -17.81 -22.16
CA PRO A 214 24.93 -17.91 -22.23
C PRO A 214 25.43 -16.83 -23.21
N ALA A 215 26.41 -16.04 -22.76
CA ALA A 215 27.02 -15.04 -23.61
C ALA A 215 27.53 -15.72 -24.89
N LEU A 216 26.93 -15.36 -26.04
CA LEU A 216 27.40 -15.77 -27.36
C LEU A 216 28.81 -15.20 -27.54
N LYS A 217 29.82 -16.01 -27.24
CA LYS A 217 31.18 -15.74 -27.66
C LYS A 217 31.25 -16.05 -29.14
N LEU A 218 31.18 -15.02 -29.97
CA LEU A 218 31.64 -15.13 -31.35
C LEU A 218 33.16 -15.35 -31.30
N SER A 219 33.58 -16.61 -31.30
CA SER A 219 34.94 -16.97 -31.69
C SER A 219 34.98 -17.06 -33.21
N ASP A 220 35.89 -16.31 -33.83
CA ASP A 220 36.25 -16.41 -35.26
C ASP A 220 36.78 -17.82 -35.58
N MET A 221 35.89 -18.79 -35.72
CA MET A 221 36.15 -20.08 -36.37
C MET A 221 34.81 -20.58 -36.90
N GLY A 222 34.71 -20.70 -38.23
CA GLY A 222 33.48 -21.03 -38.93
C GLY A 222 32.94 -22.43 -38.60
N GLU A 223 31.97 -22.47 -37.69
CA GLU A 223 31.00 -23.55 -37.59
C GLU A 223 29.63 -23.02 -38.01
N THR A 224 29.03 -23.71 -38.97
CA THR A 224 27.67 -23.48 -39.44
C THR A 224 26.70 -23.87 -38.32
N LEU A 225 25.89 -22.92 -37.85
CA LEU A 225 24.77 -23.18 -36.95
C LEU A 225 23.59 -23.74 -37.76
N GLU A 226 23.17 -24.97 -37.46
CA GLU A 226 21.82 -25.44 -37.80
C GLU A 226 20.86 -24.91 -36.72
N LEU A 227 19.90 -24.08 -37.16
CA LEU A 227 18.82 -23.54 -36.35
C LEU A 227 17.58 -24.39 -36.64
N ASP A 228 17.13 -25.17 -35.66
CA ASP A 228 16.00 -26.11 -35.83
C ASP A 228 14.61 -25.47 -35.67
N ASP A 229 14.50 -24.17 -35.38
CA ASP A 229 13.21 -23.46 -35.32
C ASP A 229 13.24 -22.18 -36.17
N LEU A 230 12.69 -22.27 -37.38
CA LEU A 230 12.68 -21.20 -38.38
C LEU A 230 11.33 -20.44 -38.49
N ASP A 231 10.42 -20.60 -37.53
CA ASP A 231 9.09 -19.97 -37.60
C ASP A 231 9.01 -18.61 -36.87
N ALA A 232 10.04 -18.21 -36.10
CA ALA A 232 10.04 -16.96 -35.33
C ALA A 232 10.82 -15.79 -35.96
N LEU A 233 11.33 -15.93 -37.19
CA LEU A 233 12.14 -14.90 -37.87
C LEU A 233 11.48 -14.29 -39.12
N THR A 234 10.28 -14.73 -39.47
CA THR A 234 9.54 -14.24 -40.65
C THR A 234 9.03 -12.80 -40.48
N ASP A 235 8.84 -12.30 -39.25
CA ASP A 235 8.31 -10.96 -38.99
C ASP A 235 9.36 -9.83 -39.04
N LEU A 236 10.65 -10.15 -38.93
CA LEU A 236 11.73 -9.14 -38.98
C LEU A 236 12.14 -8.77 -40.42
N ASN A 237 11.85 -9.63 -41.40
CA ASN A 237 12.28 -9.42 -42.79
C ASN A 237 11.31 -8.54 -43.61
N ALA A 238 10.13 -8.23 -43.05
CA ALA A 238 9.17 -7.30 -43.64
C ALA A 238 9.51 -5.82 -43.34
N ALA A 239 10.32 -5.55 -42.30
CA ALA A 239 10.65 -4.17 -41.90
C ALA A 239 11.81 -3.53 -42.67
N PHE A 240 12.55 -4.30 -43.49
CA PHE A 240 13.79 -3.85 -44.14
C PHE A 240 13.77 -3.88 -45.67
N ASN A 241 12.64 -4.18 -46.32
CA ASN A 241 12.54 -4.37 -47.77
C ASN A 241 11.65 -3.37 -48.52
N ASP A 242 11.53 -2.13 -48.07
CA ASP A 242 11.09 -1.02 -48.94
C ASP A 242 12.30 -0.21 -49.42
N ASN A 243 12.95 -0.74 -50.48
CA ASN A 243 13.85 0.00 -51.33
C ASN A 243 13.04 0.68 -52.45
N ASP A 244 12.61 1.92 -52.24
CA ASP A 244 12.23 2.82 -53.34
C ASP A 244 12.38 4.30 -52.94
N ALA A 245 13.62 4.82 -52.96
CA ALA A 245 13.92 6.22 -53.29
C ALA A 245 15.44 6.44 -53.48
N GLN A 246 15.80 7.08 -54.59
CA GLN A 246 17.17 7.37 -55.04
C GLN A 246 18.02 8.21 -54.06
N PRO A 247 19.36 8.08 -54.09
CA PRO A 247 20.26 8.85 -53.24
C PRO A 247 20.44 10.26 -53.79
N CYS A 248 20.05 11.28 -53.02
CA CYS A 248 20.49 12.66 -53.23
C CYS A 248 21.68 12.95 -52.30
N VAL A 249 22.85 13.15 -52.90
CA VAL A 249 24.04 13.62 -52.22
C VAL A 249 23.91 15.13 -52.01
N ALA A 250 23.88 15.59 -50.76
CA ALA A 250 24.10 17.00 -50.43
C ALA A 250 25.06 17.10 -49.23
N ASN A 251 26.10 17.90 -49.43
CA ASN A 251 27.23 18.10 -48.53
C ASN A 251 26.79 18.70 -47.18
N VAL A 252 27.44 18.22 -46.12
CA VAL A 252 27.35 18.79 -44.77
C VAL A 252 28.24 20.03 -44.71
N SER A 253 27.65 21.19 -44.96
CA SER A 253 28.18 22.51 -44.59
C SER A 253 26.99 23.45 -44.51
N ASP A 254 26.85 24.17 -43.40
CA ASP A 254 25.86 25.23 -43.14
C ASP A 254 24.48 24.78 -42.63
N LEU A 255 24.37 24.56 -41.32
CA LEU A 255 23.18 24.92 -40.54
C LEU A 255 23.60 25.50 -39.18
N GLU A 256 23.28 26.78 -39.00
CA GLU A 256 23.51 27.58 -37.78
C GLU A 256 22.55 27.16 -36.64
N PRO A 257 22.95 27.31 -35.37
CA PRO A 257 22.05 27.10 -34.23
C PRO A 257 21.18 28.34 -34.02
N LEU A 258 19.85 28.18 -34.09
CA LEU A 258 18.89 29.23 -33.71
C LEU A 258 18.21 28.90 -32.39
N ASN A 259 18.68 29.62 -31.36
CA ASN A 259 17.99 30.21 -30.21
C ASN A 259 16.87 29.42 -29.50
N GLU A 260 17.20 28.95 -28.30
CA GLU A 260 16.29 29.01 -27.15
C GLU A 260 16.14 30.47 -26.71
N GLU A 261 14.97 31.07 -26.90
CA GLU A 261 14.61 32.30 -26.21
C GLU A 261 14.26 31.98 -24.75
N ALA A 262 15.14 32.45 -23.87
CA ALA A 262 14.83 32.72 -22.48
C ALA A 262 14.01 34.03 -22.34
N CYS A 263 13.15 34.07 -21.34
CA CYS A 263 12.91 35.26 -20.52
C CYS A 263 12.69 34.74 -19.08
N GLU A 264 13.70 34.78 -18.17
CA GLU A 264 14.25 35.95 -17.45
C GLU A 264 13.14 36.81 -16.81
N GLU A 265 13.13 37.16 -15.53
CA GLU A 265 14.17 37.67 -14.61
C GLU A 265 13.60 37.58 -13.16
N CYS A 266 14.36 37.49 -12.07
CA CYS A 266 15.26 38.53 -11.57
C CYS A 266 16.41 37.96 -10.73
N THR A 267 17.61 38.34 -11.16
CA THR A 267 18.85 38.58 -10.41
C THR A 267 18.64 39.73 -9.40
N ASN A 268 19.43 40.06 -8.36
CA ASN A 268 20.87 40.10 -8.01
C ASN A 268 20.93 40.06 -6.46
N ASP A 269 22.04 39.82 -5.74
CA ASP A 269 23.38 40.39 -5.88
C ASP A 269 24.42 39.61 -5.04
N CYS A 270 25.66 39.83 -5.41
CA CYS A 270 26.90 39.11 -5.18
C CYS A 270 27.61 39.52 -3.89
N GLY A 271 28.53 38.68 -3.40
CA GLY A 271 29.57 39.09 -2.46
C GLY A 271 30.57 37.97 -2.17
N GLY A 272 31.63 37.91 -2.99
CA GLY A 272 32.61 36.82 -3.00
C GLY A 272 33.56 36.73 -1.81
N GLY A 273 34.26 35.60 -1.74
CA GLY A 273 35.34 35.31 -0.82
C GLY A 273 36.00 33.98 -1.17
N ASP A 274 37.11 34.07 -1.87
CA ASP A 274 38.03 32.99 -2.27
C ASP A 274 38.75 32.37 -1.06
N CYS A 275 38.81 31.03 -0.99
CA CYS A 275 39.99 30.31 -0.48
C CYS A 275 39.90 28.78 -0.73
N GLY A 276 40.73 28.30 -1.68
CA GLY A 276 41.81 27.35 -1.40
C GLY A 276 41.50 25.89 -1.03
N GLY A 277 41.56 25.01 -2.05
CA GLY A 277 42.41 23.82 -2.09
C GLY A 277 42.36 22.76 -0.98
N GLY A 278 41.76 21.61 -1.29
CA GLY A 278 41.91 20.36 -0.53
C GLY A 278 41.33 19.18 -1.29
N ASP A 279 42.22 18.41 -1.92
CA ASP A 279 41.98 17.19 -2.71
C ASP A 279 41.40 16.05 -1.86
N CYS A 280 40.28 15.47 -2.28
CA CYS A 280 39.93 14.07 -1.99
C CYS A 280 38.79 13.55 -2.91
N GLY A 281 39.21 12.76 -3.90
CA GLY A 281 38.59 11.47 -4.28
C GLY A 281 37.13 11.48 -4.73
N GLY A 282 36.92 11.67 -6.04
CA GLY A 282 35.65 11.42 -6.70
C GLY A 282 35.22 9.95 -6.61
N GLY A 283 34.07 9.73 -5.97
CA GLY A 283 33.24 8.55 -6.12
C GLY A 283 31.96 8.97 -6.83
N ASP A 284 31.76 8.39 -8.01
CA ASP A 284 30.63 8.56 -8.91
C ASP A 284 29.29 8.39 -8.16
N CYS A 285 28.47 9.45 -8.17
CA CYS A 285 27.14 9.45 -7.56
C CYS A 285 26.09 9.29 -8.66
N GLY A 286 25.81 8.03 -9.01
CA GLY A 286 24.60 7.68 -9.73
C GLY A 286 23.39 7.86 -8.82
N ASP A 287 22.57 8.87 -9.11
CA ASP A 287 21.20 8.99 -8.61
C ASP A 287 20.40 7.79 -9.17
N THR A 288 20.16 6.77 -8.33
CA THR A 288 19.18 5.71 -8.61
C THR A 288 18.05 5.86 -7.60
N SER A 289 16.89 6.30 -8.10
CA SER A 289 15.66 6.42 -7.32
C SER A 289 15.03 5.04 -7.14
N ASP A 290 15.31 4.40 -6.02
CA ASP A 290 14.64 3.17 -5.59
C ASP A 290 13.21 3.54 -5.11
N SER A 291 12.21 3.40 -5.98
CA SER A 291 10.81 3.58 -5.66
C SER A 291 10.24 2.27 -5.12
N CYS A 292 10.51 1.93 -3.86
CA CYS A 292 9.87 0.77 -3.25
C CYS A 292 8.38 1.07 -2.97
N SER A 293 7.52 0.47 -3.78
CA SER A 293 6.08 0.39 -3.57
C SER A 293 5.80 -0.52 -2.37
N SER A 294 4.85 -0.11 -1.53
CA SER A 294 4.42 -0.76 -0.30
C SER A 294 3.62 -2.06 -0.56
N ARG A 295 4.10 -2.98 -1.41
CA ARG A 295 3.43 -4.27 -1.72
C ARG A 295 3.80 -5.40 -0.75
N SER A 296 4.40 -5.09 0.40
CA SER A 296 4.73 -6.08 1.45
C SER A 296 3.50 -6.49 2.29
N SER A 297 2.45 -6.95 1.64
CA SER A 297 1.35 -7.70 2.25
C SER A 297 0.58 -8.46 1.18
N ALA A 298 1.19 -9.52 0.63
CA ALA A 298 0.48 -10.49 -0.19
C ALA A 298 -0.54 -11.24 0.69
N SER A 299 -1.81 -10.82 0.65
CA SER A 299 -2.92 -11.68 1.07
C SER A 299 -3.32 -12.54 -0.12
N SER A 300 -2.87 -13.80 -0.12
CA SER A 300 -3.27 -14.79 -1.10
C SER A 300 -4.70 -15.25 -0.85
N GLU A 301 -5.69 -14.70 -1.56
CA GLU A 301 -6.98 -15.37 -1.80
C GLU A 301 -7.42 -15.07 -3.25
N ASN A 302 -7.64 -16.16 -4.01
CA ASN A 302 -7.71 -16.25 -5.46
C ASN A 302 -9.18 -16.47 -5.89
N GLU A 303 -9.74 -15.63 -6.76
CA GLU A 303 -10.91 -15.96 -7.63
C GLU A 303 -10.84 -15.12 -8.93
N SER A 304 -10.80 -15.80 -10.07
CA SER A 304 -10.57 -15.27 -11.42
C SER A 304 -11.86 -14.88 -12.16
N MET A 305 -11.79 -13.87 -13.04
CA MET A 305 -12.44 -13.89 -14.37
C MET A 305 -12.05 -12.68 -15.25
N ALA A 306 -11.69 -12.99 -16.49
CA ALA A 306 -11.20 -12.09 -17.53
C ALA A 306 -12.25 -11.13 -18.12
N ARG A 307 -11.78 -9.94 -18.51
CA ARG A 307 -12.49 -8.95 -19.33
C ARG A 307 -12.31 -9.31 -20.81
N THR A 308 -13.38 -9.71 -21.49
CA THR A 308 -13.40 -9.77 -22.96
C THR A 308 -13.79 -8.42 -23.53
N THR A 309 -12.85 -7.81 -24.24
CA THR A 309 -13.01 -6.62 -25.07
C THR A 309 -14.06 -6.85 -26.16
N ARG A 310 -15.05 -5.96 -26.26
CA ARG A 310 -16.02 -5.94 -27.36
C ARG A 310 -15.63 -4.86 -28.36
N SER A 311 -14.96 -5.27 -29.43
CA SER A 311 -14.88 -4.51 -30.68
C SER A 311 -16.22 -4.59 -31.42
N ARG A 312 -16.85 -3.43 -31.64
CA ARG A 312 -18.01 -3.28 -32.54
C ARG A 312 -17.51 -2.74 -33.88
N SER A 313 -17.78 -3.48 -34.95
CA SER A 313 -17.81 -2.98 -36.32
C SER A 313 -19.17 -3.33 -36.95
N GLU A 314 -19.64 -2.38 -37.73
CA GLU A 314 -20.96 -2.21 -38.34
C GLU A 314 -21.29 -3.28 -39.39
N ASP A 315 -22.56 -3.70 -39.51
CA ASP A 315 -23.44 -3.28 -40.61
C ASP A 315 -24.74 -4.12 -40.76
N ASN A 316 -25.83 -3.35 -40.91
CA ASN A 316 -26.99 -3.50 -41.79
C ASN A 316 -28.11 -4.55 -41.60
N GLU A 317 -29.33 -3.97 -41.66
CA GLU A 317 -30.59 -4.46 -42.25
C GLU A 317 -31.29 -5.62 -41.52
N ASP A 318 -32.61 -5.67 -41.34
CA ASP A 318 -33.73 -4.78 -41.65
C ASP A 318 -34.95 -5.35 -40.89
N ASN A 319 -35.90 -4.47 -40.62
CA ASN A 319 -37.36 -4.69 -40.58
C ASN A 319 -38.02 -5.70 -39.61
N ASP A 320 -38.86 -5.07 -38.78
CA ASP A 320 -40.31 -5.26 -38.73
C ASP A 320 -40.93 -6.27 -37.76
N ASN A 321 -41.84 -5.67 -36.97
CA ASN A 321 -43.15 -6.13 -36.56
C ASN A 321 -43.19 -7.23 -35.50
N GLU A 322 -43.52 -6.84 -34.28
CA GLU A 322 -44.90 -6.61 -33.78
C GLU A 322 -45.46 -7.92 -33.25
N ASP A 323 -45.96 -7.79 -32.02
CA ASP A 323 -47.11 -8.52 -31.52
C ASP A 323 -46.91 -10.01 -31.24
N ASN A 324 -47.46 -10.56 -30.19
CA ASN A 324 -48.14 -10.12 -28.98
C ASN A 324 -48.47 -11.46 -28.31
N ASP A 325 -48.78 -11.40 -27.02
CA ASP A 325 -49.78 -12.28 -26.43
C ASP A 325 -49.44 -13.78 -26.34
N ASN A 326 -49.78 -14.48 -25.27
CA ASN A 326 -50.26 -14.15 -23.94
C ASN A 326 -50.44 -15.54 -23.31
N ASP A 327 -50.70 -15.51 -22.01
CA ASP A 327 -51.61 -16.43 -21.36
C ASP A 327 -51.13 -17.83 -20.98
N ASN A 328 -50.95 -17.90 -19.66
CA ASN A 328 -51.71 -18.74 -18.74
C ASN A 328 -51.15 -20.15 -18.52
N GLU A 329 -50.69 -20.42 -17.29
CA GLU A 329 -51.55 -20.84 -16.16
C GLU A 329 -52.31 -22.11 -16.60
N ASP A 330 -52.11 -23.28 -16.02
CA ASP A 330 -52.16 -23.54 -14.58
C ASP A 330 -52.02 -25.06 -14.38
N ASN A 331 -51.66 -25.45 -13.15
CA ASN A 331 -52.11 -26.65 -12.44
C ASN A 331 -51.94 -28.03 -13.12
N ASP A 332 -51.18 -28.93 -12.50
CA ASP A 332 -51.81 -29.77 -11.47
C ASP A 332 -50.79 -30.63 -10.73
N ASN A 333 -51.15 -30.87 -9.49
CA ASN A 333 -50.40 -31.50 -8.43
C ASN A 333 -50.68 -33.01 -8.38
N ASP A 334 -49.71 -33.70 -7.79
CA ASP A 334 -49.85 -34.91 -6.97
C ASP A 334 -49.89 -36.32 -7.60
N ASN A 335 -49.01 -37.13 -7.00
CA ASN A 335 -49.12 -38.55 -6.65
C ASN A 335 -49.08 -39.56 -7.79
N GLU A 336 -48.53 -40.76 -7.64
CA GLU A 336 -47.81 -41.52 -6.61
C GLU A 336 -47.35 -42.76 -7.42
N ASP A 337 -46.16 -43.32 -7.16
CA ASP A 337 -46.05 -44.74 -6.83
C ASP A 337 -44.60 -45.24 -6.86
N ASN A 338 -44.33 -45.99 -5.80
CA ASN A 338 -43.14 -46.75 -5.49
C ASN A 338 -42.88 -47.86 -6.54
N GLU A 339 -41.63 -48.29 -6.69
CA GLU A 339 -41.18 -49.58 -6.12
C GLU A 339 -39.70 -49.84 -6.41
N GLU A 340 -39.04 -50.37 -5.38
CA GLU A 340 -37.67 -50.82 -5.28
C GLU A 340 -37.37 -51.98 -6.24
N VAL A 341 -36.10 -52.16 -6.67
CA VAL A 341 -35.35 -53.45 -6.63
C VAL A 341 -33.86 -53.19 -6.94
N ASP A 342 -33.04 -53.36 -5.89
CA ASP A 342 -31.84 -54.21 -5.75
C ASP A 342 -30.88 -54.46 -6.94
N SER A 343 -29.59 -54.19 -6.69
CA SER A 343 -28.50 -55.18 -6.61
C SER A 343 -27.18 -54.71 -7.24
N GLU A 344 -26.18 -54.58 -6.37
CA GLU A 344 -24.77 -54.44 -6.71
C GLU A 344 -24.18 -55.77 -7.19
N THR A 345 -23.42 -55.80 -8.29
CA THR A 345 -21.97 -56.10 -8.28
C THR A 345 -21.34 -56.07 -9.70
N GLU A 346 -20.25 -55.30 -9.81
CA GLU A 346 -18.95 -55.67 -10.44
C GLU A 346 -18.83 -55.81 -11.98
N ARG A 347 -18.14 -54.87 -12.65
CA ARG A 347 -16.70 -54.95 -13.00
C ARG A 347 -16.25 -53.93 -14.08
N SER A 348 -15.24 -53.15 -13.69
CA SER A 348 -14.06 -52.66 -14.44
C SER A 348 -14.18 -52.18 -15.90
N PHE A 349 -13.91 -50.89 -16.10
CA PHE A 349 -13.10 -50.42 -17.23
C PHE A 349 -12.16 -49.31 -16.76
N ASN A 350 -10.87 -49.52 -16.99
CA ASN A 350 -9.81 -48.52 -16.88
C ASN A 350 -10.00 -47.46 -17.96
N SER A 351 -9.79 -46.20 -17.59
CA SER A 351 -9.27 -45.15 -18.46
C SER A 351 -8.39 -44.30 -17.58
N ASP A 352 -7.08 -44.50 -17.76
CA ASP A 352 -6.08 -43.49 -17.51
C ASP A 352 -6.44 -42.29 -18.40
N ASP A 353 -6.63 -41.11 -17.81
CA ASP A 353 -6.41 -39.83 -18.48
C ASP A 353 -5.87 -38.89 -17.41
N ASP A 354 -4.56 -38.74 -17.48
CA ASP A 354 -3.68 -37.93 -16.66
C ASP A 354 -3.46 -36.64 -17.45
N ASP A 355 -4.34 -35.65 -17.25
CA ASP A 355 -4.17 -34.29 -17.76
C ASP A 355 -4.52 -33.31 -16.64
N ASN A 356 -3.53 -33.07 -15.76
CA ASN A 356 -3.51 -31.87 -14.94
C ASN A 356 -2.94 -30.73 -15.78
N ASP A 357 -3.76 -30.16 -16.66
CA ASP A 357 -3.51 -28.81 -17.18
C ASP A 357 -3.77 -27.84 -16.02
N VAL A 358 -2.71 -27.56 -15.27
CA VAL A 358 -2.65 -26.40 -14.40
C VAL A 358 -2.52 -25.19 -15.32
N ASP A 359 -3.63 -24.48 -15.53
CA ASP A 359 -3.60 -23.10 -16.02
C ASP A 359 -2.78 -22.28 -15.00
N ASP A 360 -1.48 -22.18 -15.26
CA ASP A 360 -0.59 -21.21 -14.62
C ASP A 360 -0.89 -19.82 -15.20
N ASP A 361 -2.08 -19.28 -14.89
CA ASP A 361 -2.36 -17.85 -14.96
C ASP A 361 -1.61 -17.17 -13.80
N VAL A 362 -0.29 -17.05 -13.95
CA VAL A 362 0.53 -16.23 -13.05
C VAL A 362 0.08 -14.78 -13.26
N ASP A 363 -0.42 -14.15 -12.20
CA ASP A 363 -0.60 -12.70 -12.17
C ASP A 363 0.77 -12.07 -12.46
N ASP A 364 0.96 -11.52 -13.67
CA ASP A 364 2.24 -11.03 -14.18
C ASP A 364 2.93 -10.08 -13.19
N ASP A 365 2.15 -9.37 -12.36
CA ASP A 365 2.57 -8.37 -11.37
C ASP A 365 3.06 -8.93 -10.02
N VAL A 366 3.03 -10.25 -9.80
CA VAL A 366 3.43 -10.87 -8.53
C VAL A 366 4.69 -11.70 -8.70
N HIS A 367 5.82 -11.11 -8.33
CA HIS A 367 7.11 -11.80 -8.33
C HIS A 367 7.73 -11.75 -6.94
N ASN A 368 7.58 -12.82 -6.16
CA ASN A 368 8.03 -12.82 -4.76
C ASN A 368 9.48 -13.26 -4.59
N ALA A 369 10.22 -12.49 -3.80
CA ALA A 369 11.48 -12.89 -3.19
C ALA A 369 11.26 -13.34 -1.74
N HIS A 370 11.92 -14.43 -1.33
CA HIS A 370 11.92 -14.95 0.03
C HIS A 370 13.30 -14.82 0.65
N ILE A 371 13.44 -13.89 1.60
CA ILE A 371 14.69 -13.57 2.30
C ILE A 371 14.80 -14.39 3.58
N TYR A 372 15.95 -15.02 3.80
CA TYR A 372 16.16 -15.89 4.95
C TYR A 372 16.51 -15.11 6.23
N ASN A 373 15.94 -15.54 7.36
CA ASN A 373 16.24 -15.05 8.72
C ASN A 373 16.16 -13.52 8.90
N PHE A 374 15.21 -12.88 8.22
CA PHE A 374 15.17 -11.43 8.11
C PHE A 374 14.57 -10.75 9.36
N PRO A 375 15.12 -9.63 9.85
CA PRO A 375 14.61 -8.92 11.02
C PRO A 375 13.32 -8.17 10.70
N VAL A 376 12.25 -8.49 11.43
CA VAL A 376 10.91 -7.92 11.24
C VAL A 376 10.33 -7.41 12.55
N HIS A 377 9.41 -6.46 12.42
CA HIS A 377 8.48 -6.03 13.43
C HIS A 377 7.13 -6.68 13.14
N ALA A 378 6.78 -7.71 13.91
CA ALA A 378 5.47 -8.36 13.86
C ALA A 378 4.44 -7.50 14.61
N ILE A 379 3.48 -6.93 13.89
CA ILE A 379 2.43 -6.06 14.42
C ILE A 379 1.10 -6.83 14.35
N VAL A 380 0.51 -7.12 15.51
CA VAL A 380 -0.71 -7.91 15.61
C VAL A 380 -1.91 -6.97 15.77
N MET A 381 -2.87 -7.08 14.87
CA MET A 381 -4.00 -6.15 14.73
C MET A 381 -5.29 -6.87 14.29
N GLU A 382 -6.41 -6.15 14.23
CA GLU A 382 -7.66 -6.72 13.70
C GLU A 382 -7.51 -7.22 12.27
N LYS A 383 -8.15 -8.35 11.97
CA LYS A 383 -8.26 -8.86 10.59
C LYS A 383 -9.41 -8.11 9.89
N CYS A 384 -9.09 -7.32 8.88
CA CYS A 384 -10.07 -6.76 7.96
C CYS A 384 -10.54 -7.81 6.93
N ASP A 385 -11.70 -7.59 6.32
CA ASP A 385 -12.27 -8.52 5.34
C ASP A 385 -11.54 -8.45 3.99
N ASN A 386 -11.46 -7.26 3.38
CA ASN A 386 -10.72 -7.02 2.13
C ASN A 386 -10.40 -5.52 1.95
N THR A 387 -9.69 -5.16 0.87
CA THR A 387 -9.34 -3.78 0.50
C THR A 387 -10.48 -3.09 -0.23
N LEU A 388 -10.41 -1.76 -0.37
CA LEU A 388 -11.28 -0.98 -1.25
C LEU A 388 -11.01 -1.33 -2.72
N ASP A 389 -9.75 -1.65 -3.04
CA ASP A 389 -9.31 -2.08 -4.37
C ASP A 389 -10.04 -3.36 -4.82
N SER A 390 -10.21 -4.33 -3.91
CA SER A 390 -10.95 -5.55 -4.19
C SER A 390 -12.45 -5.30 -4.50
N LEU A 391 -12.98 -4.12 -4.17
CA LEU A 391 -14.36 -3.75 -4.49
C LEU A 391 -14.47 -3.07 -5.88
N MET A 392 -13.34 -2.76 -6.50
CA MET A 392 -13.25 -2.23 -7.86
C MET A 392 -13.15 -3.36 -8.88
N ASN A 393 -12.54 -4.48 -8.49
CA ASN A 393 -12.25 -5.62 -9.35
C ASN A 393 -13.19 -6.79 -9.00
N GLY A 394 -14.34 -6.92 -9.69
CA GLY A 394 -15.20 -8.11 -9.54
C GLY A 394 -16.66 -7.94 -9.98
N ARG A 395 -17.48 -8.97 -9.76
CA ARG A 395 -18.94 -9.00 -10.06
C ARG A 395 -19.80 -8.05 -9.21
N ASN A 396 -19.19 -7.33 -8.26
CA ASN A 396 -19.84 -6.49 -7.25
C ASN A 396 -19.34 -5.04 -7.32
N GLU A 397 -19.41 -4.42 -8.50
CA GLU A 397 -19.11 -3.00 -8.65
C GLU A 397 -19.96 -2.16 -7.68
N LEU A 398 -19.29 -1.24 -6.97
CA LEU A 398 -19.97 -0.36 -6.03
C LEU A 398 -20.86 0.63 -6.78
N THR A 399 -22.10 0.75 -6.31
CA THR A 399 -23.00 1.81 -6.76
C THR A 399 -22.46 3.19 -6.35
N GLU A 400 -22.93 4.25 -7.01
CA GLU A 400 -22.53 5.64 -6.67
C GLU A 400 -22.82 5.99 -5.20
N SER A 401 -23.91 5.45 -4.64
CA SER A 401 -24.28 5.61 -3.22
C SER A 401 -23.31 4.90 -2.28
N GLU A 402 -22.83 3.71 -2.66
CA GLU A 402 -21.83 2.97 -1.89
C GLU A 402 -20.47 3.64 -1.93
N TRP A 403 -20.05 4.11 -3.10
CA TRP A 403 -18.84 4.92 -3.26
C TRP A 403 -18.88 6.20 -2.43
N SER A 404 -19.97 6.98 -2.55
CA SER A 404 -20.15 8.20 -1.76
C SER A 404 -20.09 7.93 -0.26
N ALA A 405 -20.73 6.86 0.21
CA ALA A 405 -20.70 6.47 1.61
C ALA A 405 -19.31 6.00 2.07
N ALA A 406 -18.58 5.25 1.24
CA ALA A 406 -17.22 4.81 1.52
C ALA A 406 -16.26 6.00 1.65
N LEU A 407 -16.27 6.89 0.66
CA LEU A 407 -15.46 8.12 0.65
C LEU A 407 -15.81 9.02 1.85
N MET A 408 -17.09 9.12 2.22
CA MET A 408 -17.51 9.87 3.40
C MET A 408 -16.93 9.29 4.70
N GLN A 409 -16.85 7.97 4.84
CA GLN A 409 -16.20 7.32 6.00
C GLN A 409 -14.70 7.60 6.05
N ILE A 410 -14.02 7.55 4.89
CA ILE A 410 -12.59 7.87 4.77
C ILE A 410 -12.32 9.32 5.15
N ILE A 411 -13.11 10.26 4.62
CA ILE A 411 -13.02 11.70 4.93
C ILE A 411 -13.19 11.93 6.44
N MET A 412 -14.22 11.35 7.06
CA MET A 412 -14.44 11.47 8.51
C MET A 412 -13.28 10.90 9.34
N THR A 413 -12.65 9.82 8.86
CA THR A 413 -11.45 9.23 9.48
C THR A 413 -10.25 10.18 9.40
N LEU A 414 -9.98 10.74 8.22
CA LEU A 414 -8.91 11.71 8.04
C LEU A 414 -9.13 12.97 8.90
N ILE A 415 -10.36 13.50 8.95
CA ILE A 415 -10.68 14.66 9.80
C ILE A 415 -10.41 14.36 11.28
N ALA A 416 -10.82 13.19 11.78
CA ALA A 416 -10.59 12.80 13.16
C ALA A 416 -9.09 12.69 13.47
N TYR A 417 -8.32 12.01 12.62
CA TYR A 417 -6.86 11.88 12.82
C TYR A 417 -6.11 13.20 12.66
N GLN A 418 -6.51 14.04 11.71
CA GLN A 418 -5.94 15.38 11.54
C GLN A 418 -6.16 16.24 12.79
N ARG A 419 -7.38 16.21 13.36
CA ARG A 419 -7.70 16.93 14.59
C ARG A 419 -6.91 16.41 15.80
N MET A 420 -6.81 15.10 15.95
CA MET A 420 -6.20 14.49 17.13
C MET A 420 -4.67 14.51 17.07
N PHE A 421 -4.09 14.29 15.90
CA PHE A 421 -2.68 13.97 15.76
C PHE A 421 -1.95 14.82 14.72
N ALA A 422 -2.57 15.84 14.12
CA ALA A 422 -1.97 16.58 12.99
C ALA A 422 -1.45 15.62 11.89
N PHE A 423 -2.30 14.64 11.57
CA PHE A 423 -1.97 13.48 10.75
C PHE A 423 -1.96 13.77 9.24
N THR A 424 -1.05 13.14 8.52
CA THR A 424 -1.07 12.93 7.07
C THR A 424 -0.57 11.52 6.78
N HIS A 425 -1.28 10.76 5.95
CA HIS A 425 -0.95 9.37 5.62
C HIS A 425 0.26 9.26 4.69
N ASN A 426 0.34 10.13 3.69
CA ASN A 426 1.38 10.21 2.63
C ASN A 426 1.45 9.03 1.64
N ASP A 427 0.70 7.97 1.87
CA ASP A 427 0.62 6.80 0.97
C ASP A 427 -0.79 6.21 0.91
N LEU A 428 -1.81 7.07 0.89
CA LEU A 428 -3.20 6.63 0.90
C LEU A 428 -3.65 6.28 -0.52
N HIS A 429 -3.77 4.99 -0.81
CA HIS A 429 -4.34 4.45 -2.05
C HIS A 429 -5.41 3.40 -1.72
N THR A 430 -6.13 2.90 -2.73
CA THR A 430 -7.22 1.91 -2.60
C THR A 430 -6.83 0.67 -1.80
N ASN A 431 -5.62 0.14 -1.97
CA ASN A 431 -5.11 -0.99 -1.17
C ASN A 431 -4.84 -0.66 0.32
N ASN A 432 -4.62 0.62 0.67
CA ASN A 432 -4.42 1.07 2.06
C ASN A 432 -5.73 1.51 2.73
N VAL A 433 -6.86 1.26 2.08
CA VAL A 433 -8.19 1.35 2.66
C VAL A 433 -8.78 -0.05 2.68
N MET A 434 -9.10 -0.56 3.85
CA MET A 434 -9.79 -1.84 4.02
C MET A 434 -11.18 -1.64 4.61
N PHE A 435 -11.95 -2.72 4.72
CA PHE A 435 -13.22 -2.69 5.44
C PHE A 435 -13.41 -3.91 6.35
N VAL A 436 -14.28 -3.72 7.35
CA VAL A 436 -14.87 -4.81 8.11
C VAL A 436 -16.38 -4.84 7.89
N LYS A 437 -16.96 -6.04 7.79
CA LYS A 437 -18.40 -6.25 7.65
C LYS A 437 -19.14 -5.79 8.91
N THR A 438 -20.32 -5.22 8.72
CA THR A 438 -21.17 -4.77 9.83
C THR A 438 -22.65 -4.95 9.54
N GLU A 439 -23.41 -5.28 10.57
CA GLU A 439 -24.88 -5.30 10.51
C GLU A 439 -25.50 -3.91 10.71
N LYS A 440 -24.72 -2.95 11.27
CA LYS A 440 -25.18 -1.57 11.48
C LYS A 440 -25.54 -0.97 10.14
N LYS A 441 -26.75 -0.41 10.00
CA LYS A 441 -27.20 0.18 8.73
C LYS A 441 -26.69 1.61 8.51
N PHE A 442 -26.49 2.37 9.59
CA PHE A 442 -26.07 3.76 9.54
C PHE A 442 -25.01 4.09 10.59
N LEU A 443 -24.07 4.94 10.21
CA LEU A 443 -23.11 5.61 11.09
C LEU A 443 -23.56 7.05 11.31
N HIS A 444 -23.33 7.55 12.51
CA HIS A 444 -23.69 8.91 12.90
C HIS A 444 -22.44 9.67 13.36
N TYR A 445 -22.21 10.83 12.77
CA TYR A 445 -21.10 11.72 13.09
C TYR A 445 -21.64 13.06 13.56
N LEU A 446 -20.86 13.73 14.41
CA LEU A 446 -21.01 15.15 14.70
C LEU A 446 -19.66 15.82 14.44
N TYR A 447 -19.65 16.75 13.49
CA TYR A 447 -18.48 17.54 13.13
C TYR A 447 -18.90 18.95 12.75
N ASP A 448 -18.18 19.93 13.27
CA ASP A 448 -18.44 21.37 13.15
C ASP A 448 -19.91 21.73 13.46
N GLY A 449 -20.47 21.09 14.50
CA GLY A 449 -21.88 21.27 14.88
C GLY A 449 -22.91 20.65 13.94
N VAL A 450 -22.49 20.05 12.83
CA VAL A 450 -23.36 19.38 11.84
C VAL A 450 -23.44 17.88 12.14
N TYR A 451 -24.65 17.34 12.15
CA TYR A 451 -24.88 15.91 12.29
C TYR A 451 -24.95 15.25 10.92
N TYR A 452 -24.26 14.13 10.75
CA TYR A 452 -24.28 13.34 9.53
C TYR A 452 -24.82 11.94 9.79
N ARG A 453 -25.61 11.41 8.86
CA ARG A 453 -26.06 10.01 8.86
C ARG A 453 -25.66 9.35 7.55
N VAL A 454 -24.68 8.44 7.63
CA VAL A 454 -24.06 7.80 6.48
C VAL A 454 -24.46 6.32 6.47
N PRO A 455 -25.03 5.78 5.38
CA PRO A 455 -25.29 4.35 5.27
C PRO A 455 -23.97 3.58 5.26
N THR A 456 -23.91 2.42 5.92
CA THR A 456 -22.70 1.58 5.90
C THR A 456 -22.62 0.72 4.66
N HIS A 457 -23.77 0.39 4.06
CA HIS A 457 -23.90 -0.68 3.06
C HIS A 457 -23.19 -1.97 3.51
N GLY A 458 -23.28 -2.26 4.80
CA GLY A 458 -22.67 -3.45 5.41
C GLY A 458 -21.16 -3.35 5.65
N ARG A 459 -20.51 -2.20 5.45
CA ARG A 459 -19.05 -2.03 5.57
C ARG A 459 -18.66 -0.84 6.45
N ILE A 460 -17.66 -1.04 7.31
CA ILE A 460 -16.97 0.02 8.04
C ILE A 460 -15.57 0.16 7.43
N MET A 461 -15.29 1.31 6.81
CA MET A 461 -13.99 1.59 6.21
C MET A 461 -12.93 1.84 7.29
N LYS A 462 -11.71 1.34 7.04
CA LYS A 462 -10.53 1.38 7.92
C LYS A 462 -9.32 1.80 7.09
N ILE A 463 -8.56 2.78 7.55
CA ILE A 463 -7.28 3.15 6.95
C ILE A 463 -6.19 2.32 7.63
N ILE A 464 -5.26 1.78 6.84
CA ILE A 464 -4.15 0.94 7.30
C ILE A 464 -2.83 1.42 6.70
N ASP A 465 -1.72 0.83 7.16
CA ASP A 465 -0.35 1.09 6.68
C ASP A 465 0.17 2.50 6.93
N PHE A 466 0.59 2.74 8.18
CA PHE A 466 1.06 4.05 8.61
C PHE A 466 2.58 4.23 8.50
N GLY A 467 3.26 3.42 7.68
CA GLY A 467 4.72 3.43 7.53
C GLY A 467 5.29 4.75 6.99
N ARG A 468 4.52 5.47 6.16
CA ARG A 468 4.85 6.83 5.67
C ARG A 468 4.03 7.93 6.36
N ALA A 469 3.24 7.59 7.37
CA ALA A 469 2.42 8.57 8.05
C ALA A 469 3.29 9.59 8.80
N ILE A 470 2.91 10.86 8.72
CA ILE A 470 3.49 11.93 9.54
C ILE A 470 2.42 12.42 10.50
N TYR A 471 2.73 12.41 11.79
CA TYR A 471 1.79 12.77 12.85
C TYR A 471 2.51 13.26 14.10
N LYS A 472 1.76 13.82 15.03
CA LYS A 472 2.24 14.40 16.28
C LYS A 472 1.58 13.73 17.47
N TYR A 473 2.39 13.47 18.50
CA TYR A 473 1.92 12.95 19.78
C TYR A 473 2.78 13.48 20.93
N ARG A 474 2.13 14.09 21.93
CA ARG A 474 2.77 14.69 23.11
C ARG A 474 3.95 15.63 22.75
N GLY A 475 3.72 16.52 21.79
CA GLY A 475 4.72 17.50 21.32
C GLY A 475 5.83 16.93 20.44
N GLN A 476 5.89 15.60 20.25
CA GLN A 476 6.85 14.97 19.36
C GLN A 476 6.23 14.76 17.98
N THR A 477 7.01 15.02 16.92
CA THR A 477 6.61 14.70 15.54
C THR A 477 7.20 13.36 15.17
N MET A 478 6.34 12.43 14.76
CA MET A 478 6.72 11.14 14.18
C MET A 478 6.80 11.31 12.68
N VAL A 479 7.99 11.06 12.15
CA VAL A 479 8.30 11.07 10.72
C VAL A 479 9.16 9.85 10.49
N SER A 480 8.79 9.00 9.54
CA SER A 480 9.57 7.80 9.26
C SER A 480 10.88 8.10 8.54
N ASP A 481 11.84 7.18 8.66
CA ASP A 481 13.12 7.19 7.96
C ASP A 481 12.97 7.05 6.44
N SER A 482 11.77 6.75 5.94
CA SER A 482 11.41 6.91 4.53
C SER A 482 11.66 8.33 4.01
N PHE A 483 11.49 9.37 4.84
CA PHE A 483 11.73 10.76 4.44
C PHE A 483 13.18 11.22 4.63
N ASP A 484 14.06 10.35 5.15
CA ASP A 484 15.49 10.61 5.22
C ASP A 484 16.09 10.80 3.81
N ARG A 485 17.27 11.41 3.72
CA ARG A 485 17.99 11.59 2.45
C ARG A 485 18.24 10.26 1.71
N THR A 486 18.34 9.15 2.44
CA THR A 486 18.55 7.80 1.90
C THR A 486 17.28 6.95 1.84
N GLY A 487 16.14 7.52 2.26
CA GLY A 487 14.84 6.89 2.23
C GLY A 487 14.18 6.96 0.85
N ASP A 488 13.17 6.13 0.67
CA ASP A 488 12.35 6.00 -0.54
C ASP A 488 11.42 7.21 -0.77
N ALA A 489 11.03 7.89 0.31
CA ALA A 489 10.23 9.11 0.26
C ALA A 489 11.09 10.40 0.32
N ALA A 490 12.40 10.30 0.04
CA ALA A 490 13.32 11.43 0.11
C ALA A 490 12.85 12.61 -0.75
N THR A 491 13.01 13.83 -0.22
CA THR A 491 12.70 15.11 -0.90
C THR A 491 11.22 15.39 -1.20
N GLN A 492 10.29 14.51 -0.78
CA GLN A 492 8.85 14.80 -0.80
C GLN A 492 8.54 16.04 0.03
N TYR A 493 9.09 16.11 1.23
CA TYR A 493 9.00 17.24 2.14
C TYR A 493 10.39 17.82 2.45
N ASN A 494 10.40 19.00 3.05
CA ASN A 494 11.59 19.61 3.62
C ASN A 494 11.23 20.23 4.97
N CYS A 495 11.09 19.37 5.97
CA CYS A 495 10.70 19.70 7.34
C CYS A 495 11.52 18.86 8.32
N GLU A 496 11.45 19.18 9.61
CA GLU A 496 12.10 18.40 10.65
C GLU A 496 11.55 16.94 10.68
N PRO A 497 12.38 15.95 11.05
CA PRO A 497 13.78 16.06 11.47
C PRO A 497 14.79 16.13 10.30
N TYR A 498 14.34 15.95 9.06
CA TYR A 498 15.21 15.85 7.87
C TYR A 498 15.36 17.18 7.10
N LEU A 499 15.23 18.31 7.79
CA LEU A 499 15.25 19.63 7.19
C LEU A 499 16.63 19.93 6.57
N ASN A 500 16.64 20.24 5.28
CA ASN A 500 17.79 20.83 4.62
C ASN A 500 17.66 22.36 4.62
N PRO A 501 18.51 23.10 5.37
CA PRO A 501 18.42 24.55 5.47
C PRO A 501 18.72 25.29 4.16
N LYS A 502 19.28 24.59 3.15
CA LYS A 502 19.53 25.14 1.81
C LYS A 502 18.30 25.13 0.90
N LYS A 503 17.22 24.44 1.30
CA LYS A 503 15.99 24.32 0.52
C LYS A 503 14.83 25.02 1.26
N PRO A 504 13.81 25.54 0.55
CA PRO A 504 12.63 26.10 1.20
C PRO A 504 11.92 25.06 2.06
N ARG A 505 11.41 25.47 3.22
CA ARG A 505 10.62 24.61 4.10
C ARG A 505 9.36 24.15 3.36
N LEU A 506 9.06 22.86 3.44
CA LEU A 506 7.87 22.24 2.87
C LEU A 506 7.35 21.23 3.89
N ASP A 507 6.28 21.60 4.59
CA ASP A 507 5.62 20.75 5.57
C ASP A 507 4.56 19.85 4.90
N PRO A 508 4.18 18.71 5.53
CA PRO A 508 3.05 17.89 5.09
C PRO A 508 1.77 18.70 5.02
N ASN A 509 0.96 18.43 3.99
CA ASN A 509 -0.30 19.12 3.78
C ASN A 509 -1.48 18.13 3.86
N PRO A 510 -2.62 18.51 4.49
CA PRO A 510 -3.81 17.65 4.62
C PRO A 510 -4.46 17.20 3.31
N SER A 511 -4.23 17.92 2.21
CA SER A 511 -4.82 17.65 0.90
C SER A 511 -4.14 16.49 0.17
N PHE A 512 -2.92 16.16 0.59
CA PHE A 512 -2.11 15.09 0.02
C PHE A 512 -2.87 13.76 -0.03
N ASP A 513 -3.50 13.38 1.09
CA ASP A 513 -4.09 12.04 1.25
C ASP A 513 -5.26 11.80 0.30
N LEU A 514 -6.17 12.77 0.15
CA LEU A 514 -7.30 12.65 -0.79
C LEU A 514 -6.85 12.72 -2.25
N CYS A 515 -5.86 13.56 -2.56
CA CYS A 515 -5.27 13.58 -3.90
C CYS A 515 -4.61 12.24 -4.24
N ARG A 516 -3.86 11.66 -3.30
CA ARG A 516 -3.20 10.37 -3.53
C ARG A 516 -4.20 9.23 -3.70
N LEU A 517 -5.28 9.24 -2.91
CA LEU A 517 -6.37 8.28 -3.06
C LEU A 517 -7.06 8.44 -4.42
N ALA A 518 -7.29 9.68 -4.84
CA ALA A 518 -7.88 9.98 -6.14
C ALA A 518 -7.03 9.45 -7.30
N CYS A 519 -5.69 9.50 -7.18
CA CYS A 519 -4.82 8.94 -8.20
C CYS A 519 -5.05 7.44 -8.40
N SER A 520 -5.24 6.66 -7.32
CA SER A 520 -5.56 5.22 -7.44
C SER A 520 -6.99 4.91 -7.87
N LEU A 521 -7.88 5.91 -7.87
CA LEU A 521 -9.28 5.75 -8.28
C LEU A 521 -9.53 6.23 -9.71
N PHE A 522 -8.64 7.04 -10.28
CA PHE A 522 -8.91 7.75 -11.53
C PHE A 522 -9.17 6.80 -12.69
N ASP A 523 -8.27 5.85 -12.93
CA ASP A 523 -8.35 4.93 -14.07
C ASP A 523 -9.51 3.94 -13.96
N TYR A 524 -10.13 3.82 -12.78
CA TYR A 524 -11.37 3.07 -12.60
C TYR A 524 -12.60 3.83 -13.09
N PHE A 525 -12.61 5.15 -12.95
CA PHE A 525 -13.75 5.98 -13.36
C PHE A 525 -13.60 6.61 -14.74
N VAL A 526 -12.37 6.81 -15.22
CA VAL A 526 -12.07 7.51 -16.46
C VAL A 526 -11.20 6.60 -17.33
N GLU A 527 -11.76 6.12 -18.45
CA GLU A 527 -11.06 5.21 -19.35
C GLU A 527 -10.02 5.93 -20.23
N ASP A 528 -10.41 7.02 -20.90
CA ASP A 528 -9.49 7.81 -21.73
C ASP A 528 -9.69 9.32 -21.54
N ILE A 529 -8.68 9.99 -21.01
CA ILE A 529 -8.69 11.45 -20.84
C ILE A 529 -8.60 12.22 -22.17
N ARG A 530 -8.18 11.56 -23.26
CA ARG A 530 -8.04 12.16 -24.59
C ARG A 530 -9.39 12.32 -25.28
N ASP A 531 -10.36 11.46 -24.98
CA ASP A 531 -11.74 11.64 -25.45
C ASP A 531 -12.45 12.67 -24.57
N GLU A 532 -12.37 13.94 -24.99
CA GLU A 532 -13.00 15.04 -24.25
C GLU A 532 -14.53 14.88 -24.10
N LYS A 533 -15.19 14.19 -25.03
CA LYS A 533 -16.65 14.00 -24.98
C LYS A 533 -17.02 12.94 -23.94
N GLU A 534 -16.34 11.80 -23.98
CA GLU A 534 -16.55 10.71 -23.03
C GLU A 534 -16.15 11.14 -21.61
N TYR A 535 -15.01 11.80 -21.48
CA TYR A 535 -14.57 12.39 -20.22
C TYR A 535 -15.62 13.36 -19.66
N ALA A 536 -16.13 14.29 -20.48
CA ALA A 536 -17.16 15.23 -20.04
C ALA A 536 -18.49 14.53 -19.70
N ALA A 537 -18.87 13.48 -20.42
CA ALA A 537 -20.07 12.69 -20.14
C ALA A 537 -19.95 11.97 -18.79
N THR A 538 -18.83 11.28 -18.56
CA THR A 538 -18.52 10.57 -17.31
C THR A 538 -18.63 11.48 -16.09
N LEU A 539 -18.05 12.69 -16.14
CA LEU A 539 -18.11 13.63 -15.03
C LEU A 539 -19.49 14.26 -14.82
N LYS A 540 -20.35 14.22 -15.83
CA LYS A 540 -21.74 14.69 -15.75
C LYS A 540 -22.66 13.61 -15.16
N GLU A 541 -22.38 12.35 -15.47
CA GLU A 541 -23.16 11.19 -15.03
C GLU A 541 -22.80 10.75 -13.61
N SER A 542 -21.51 10.72 -13.29
CA SER A 542 -21.00 10.28 -11.98
C SER A 542 -20.48 11.45 -11.15
N ARG A 543 -21.16 11.75 -10.05
CA ARG A 543 -20.71 12.76 -9.07
C ARG A 543 -19.48 12.29 -8.31
N VAL A 544 -19.32 10.98 -8.16
CA VAL A 544 -18.11 10.38 -7.57
C VAL A 544 -16.91 10.60 -8.47
N ALA A 545 -17.03 10.30 -9.78
CA ALA A 545 -15.96 10.55 -10.74
C ALA A 545 -15.60 12.04 -10.79
N SER A 546 -16.61 12.91 -10.79
CA SER A 546 -16.43 14.37 -10.70
C SER A 546 -15.60 14.79 -9.48
N MET A 547 -15.87 14.20 -8.30
CA MET A 547 -15.14 14.46 -7.07
C MET A 547 -13.69 13.95 -7.13
N VAL A 548 -13.48 12.73 -7.63
CA VAL A 548 -12.14 12.15 -7.81
C VAL A 548 -11.29 13.06 -8.71
N VAL A 549 -11.84 13.50 -9.84
CA VAL A 549 -11.16 14.45 -10.73
C VAL A 549 -10.90 15.81 -10.06
N GLU A 550 -11.81 16.28 -9.21
CA GLU A 550 -11.61 17.53 -8.47
C GLU A 550 -10.41 17.43 -7.51
N TRP A 551 -10.24 16.29 -6.82
CA TRP A 551 -9.10 16.06 -5.91
C TRP A 551 -7.75 15.97 -6.63
N LEU A 552 -7.73 15.70 -7.94
CA LEU A 552 -6.52 15.65 -8.76
C LEU A 552 -6.06 17.01 -9.31
N LYS A 553 -6.78 18.09 -9.00
CA LYS A 553 -6.41 19.42 -9.50
C LYS A 553 -5.35 20.07 -8.61
N ASP A 554 -4.27 20.51 -9.23
CA ASP A 554 -3.29 21.38 -8.60
C ASP A 554 -3.84 22.79 -8.34
N ASP A 555 -3.06 23.63 -7.66
CA ASP A 555 -3.39 25.02 -7.33
C ASP A 555 -3.64 25.90 -8.56
N LYS A 556 -3.27 25.42 -9.76
CA LYS A 556 -3.52 26.06 -11.07
C LYS A 556 -4.68 25.41 -11.83
N GLY A 557 -5.39 24.46 -11.22
CA GLY A 557 -6.53 23.74 -11.80
C GLY A 557 -6.15 22.64 -12.80
N ARG A 558 -4.88 22.22 -12.86
CA ARG A 558 -4.39 21.19 -13.79
C ARG A 558 -4.45 19.81 -13.13
N ASN A 559 -4.84 18.79 -13.89
CA ASN A 559 -4.77 17.39 -13.42
C ASN A 559 -3.30 17.00 -13.16
N VAL A 560 -2.98 16.53 -11.95
CA VAL A 560 -1.61 16.15 -11.56
C VAL A 560 -1.17 14.79 -12.07
N LEU A 561 -2.10 13.90 -12.40
CA LEU A 561 -1.83 12.55 -12.88
C LEU A 561 -1.52 12.56 -14.38
N TYR A 562 -2.42 13.14 -15.19
CA TYR A 562 -2.30 13.13 -16.65
C TYR A 562 -2.24 14.52 -17.28
N LYS A 563 -1.59 14.56 -18.45
CA LYS A 563 -1.69 15.65 -19.41
C LYS A 563 -2.91 15.44 -20.31
N LYS A 564 -3.31 16.49 -21.03
CA LYS A 564 -4.45 16.42 -21.96
C LYS A 564 -4.24 15.43 -23.11
N ASN A 565 -2.98 15.14 -23.45
CA ASN A 565 -2.63 14.18 -24.48
C ASN A 565 -2.58 12.72 -23.98
N GLY A 566 -2.96 12.46 -22.72
CA GLY A 566 -2.94 11.12 -22.13
C GLY A 566 -1.64 10.75 -21.43
N ASP A 567 -0.53 11.45 -21.69
CA ASP A 567 0.73 11.15 -21.02
C ASP A 567 0.62 11.38 -19.50
N GLU A 568 1.31 10.53 -18.73
CA GLU A 568 1.60 10.82 -17.33
C GLU A 568 2.29 12.18 -17.21
N ARG A 569 1.76 13.02 -16.33
CA ARG A 569 2.32 14.35 -16.08
C ARG A 569 3.59 14.27 -15.26
N TYR A 570 3.58 13.43 -14.25
CA TYR A 570 4.68 13.24 -13.31
C TYR A 570 4.89 11.74 -13.12
N PRO A 571 5.82 11.13 -13.88
CA PRO A 571 6.11 9.70 -13.72
C PRO A 571 6.79 9.42 -12.38
N GLU A 572 6.63 8.19 -11.89
CA GLU A 572 7.29 7.66 -10.70
C GLU A 572 7.09 8.52 -9.43
N PHE A 573 8.08 8.55 -8.54
CA PHE A 573 8.05 9.29 -7.29
C PHE A 573 7.97 10.82 -7.48
N LYS A 574 8.15 11.34 -8.70
CA LYS A 574 7.92 12.76 -8.99
C LYS A 574 6.47 13.16 -8.71
N LEU A 575 5.51 12.26 -8.90
CA LEU A 575 4.10 12.50 -8.59
C LEU A 575 3.91 12.93 -7.13
N TYR A 576 4.46 12.15 -6.19
CA TYR A 576 4.38 12.43 -4.75
C TYR A 576 4.96 13.81 -4.41
N LYS A 577 6.12 14.16 -4.98
CA LYS A 577 6.74 15.48 -4.77
C LYS A 577 5.87 16.62 -5.29
N MET A 578 5.17 16.41 -6.40
CA MET A 578 4.32 17.44 -6.99
C MET A 578 3.00 17.59 -6.25
N ILE A 579 2.35 16.50 -5.84
CA ILE A 579 1.16 16.55 -4.98
C ILE A 579 1.47 17.34 -3.70
N ALA A 580 2.58 17.03 -3.03
CA ALA A 580 3.01 17.70 -1.81
C ALA A 580 3.20 19.22 -1.97
N ARG A 581 3.58 19.69 -3.17
CA ARG A 581 3.95 21.09 -3.45
C ARG A 581 2.84 21.92 -4.06
N THR A 582 1.93 21.29 -4.79
CA THR A 582 1.01 22.02 -5.68
C THR A 582 -0.45 21.62 -5.51
N VAL A 583 -0.81 20.75 -4.57
CA VAL A 583 -2.20 20.38 -4.33
C VAL A 583 -2.61 20.79 -2.93
N HIS A 584 -3.37 21.88 -2.82
CA HIS A 584 -3.88 22.36 -1.54
C HIS A 584 -5.41 22.39 -1.45
N GLY A 585 -6.15 22.09 -2.52
CA GLY A 585 -7.63 22.17 -2.54
C GLY A 585 -8.39 20.93 -2.04
N ALA A 586 -7.72 19.78 -1.91
CA ALA A 586 -8.35 18.51 -1.52
C ALA A 586 -8.40 18.31 0.01
N VAL A 587 -8.67 19.36 0.78
CA VAL A 587 -8.67 19.29 2.25
C VAL A 587 -9.89 18.50 2.76
N PRO A 588 -9.74 17.44 3.60
CA PRO A 588 -10.86 16.56 3.94
C PRO A 588 -12.11 17.25 4.51
N HIS A 589 -11.96 18.19 5.44
CA HIS A 589 -13.11 18.85 6.05
C HIS A 589 -13.87 19.76 5.08
N GLU A 590 -13.18 20.37 4.11
CA GLU A 590 -13.81 21.22 3.10
C GLU A 590 -14.70 20.40 2.16
N GLN A 591 -14.39 19.10 1.99
CA GLN A 591 -15.16 18.20 1.13
C GLN A 591 -16.57 17.97 1.66
N LEU A 592 -16.81 18.06 2.97
CA LEU A 592 -18.13 17.81 3.57
C LEU A 592 -19.21 18.79 3.08
N SER A 593 -18.80 19.97 2.62
CA SER A 593 -19.70 20.99 2.07
C SER A 593 -20.12 20.71 0.61
N LYS A 594 -19.41 19.81 -0.08
CA LYS A 594 -19.67 19.50 -1.49
C LYS A 594 -21.00 18.74 -1.63
N PRO A 595 -21.75 18.93 -2.73
CA PRO A 595 -23.06 18.29 -2.91
C PRO A 595 -23.07 16.77 -2.73
N LEU A 596 -21.97 16.11 -3.11
CA LEU A 596 -21.80 14.66 -2.94
C LEU A 596 -21.89 14.22 -1.47
N PHE A 597 -21.44 15.03 -0.51
CA PHE A 597 -21.38 14.67 0.91
C PHE A 597 -22.38 15.45 1.77
N ALA A 598 -22.70 16.69 1.38
CA ALA A 598 -23.60 17.57 2.11
C ALA A 598 -25.01 16.98 2.28
N HIS A 599 -25.45 16.11 1.37
CA HIS A 599 -26.76 15.44 1.46
C HIS A 599 -26.86 14.46 2.64
N TYR A 600 -25.74 14.01 3.23
CA TYR A 600 -25.75 13.20 4.45
C TYR A 600 -26.03 14.01 5.72
N ALA A 601 -25.98 15.34 5.65
CA ALA A 601 -26.29 16.20 6.78
C ALA A 601 -27.75 16.06 7.18
N ILE A 602 -28.00 15.91 8.48
CA ILE A 602 -29.33 15.76 9.05
C ILE A 602 -29.52 16.72 10.23
N ALA A 603 -30.76 17.11 10.49
CA ALA A 603 -31.09 17.85 11.70
C ALA A 603 -31.01 16.91 12.91
N ARG A 604 -30.56 17.42 14.07
CA ARG A 604 -30.50 16.64 15.32
C ARG A 604 -31.80 15.91 15.68
N LYS A 605 -32.95 16.52 15.36
CA LYS A 605 -34.30 15.95 15.57
C LYS A 605 -34.61 14.71 14.72
N GLN A 606 -33.86 14.46 13.65
CA GLN A 606 -34.02 13.31 12.76
C GLN A 606 -33.20 12.09 13.22
N ILE A 607 -32.42 12.25 14.29
CA ILE A 607 -31.70 11.15 14.94
C ILE A 607 -32.71 10.40 15.81
N ASN A 608 -33.18 9.26 15.29
CA ASN A 608 -34.13 8.41 16.00
C ASN A 608 -33.40 7.52 17.02
N GLY A 609 -33.96 7.38 18.21
CA GLY A 609 -33.40 6.55 19.28
C GLY A 609 -32.17 7.17 19.95
N LYS A 610 -31.26 6.32 20.42
CA LYS A 610 -29.98 6.72 21.04
C LYS A 610 -28.81 6.02 20.32
N PRO A 611 -28.60 6.28 19.01
CA PRO A 611 -27.50 5.66 18.31
C PRO A 611 -26.17 6.17 18.88
N HIS A 612 -25.12 5.37 18.68
CA HIS A 612 -23.77 5.83 18.94
C HIS A 612 -23.41 6.94 17.94
N ILE A 613 -23.01 8.11 18.46
CA ILE A 613 -22.60 9.27 17.66
C ILE A 613 -21.11 9.48 17.87
N MET A 614 -20.34 9.41 16.78
CA MET A 614 -18.93 9.78 16.78
C MET A 614 -18.82 11.30 16.77
N ASN A 615 -18.66 11.88 17.96
CA ASN A 615 -18.52 13.31 18.12
C ASN A 615 -17.07 13.75 17.90
N ILE A 616 -16.75 14.09 16.66
CA ILE A 616 -15.43 14.55 16.23
C ILE A 616 -15.08 15.89 16.89
N ASP A 617 -16.08 16.75 17.15
CA ASP A 617 -15.89 18.04 17.84
C ASP A 617 -15.42 17.89 19.29
N ALA A 618 -15.69 16.74 19.91
CA ALA A 618 -15.27 16.45 21.27
C ALA A 618 -13.92 15.71 21.34
N LEU A 619 -13.33 15.33 20.21
CA LEU A 619 -12.06 14.61 20.20
C LEU A 619 -10.92 15.55 20.68
N PRO A 620 -10.10 15.11 21.65
CA PRO A 620 -9.00 15.90 22.17
C PRO A 620 -7.83 15.95 21.17
N CYS A 621 -7.07 17.04 21.20
CA CYS A 621 -5.81 17.16 20.49
C CYS A 621 -4.69 16.50 21.33
N TYR A 622 -3.97 15.55 20.72
CA TYR A 622 -2.80 14.89 21.29
C TYR A 622 -1.48 15.38 20.71
N ALA A 623 -1.52 16.30 19.74
CA ALA A 623 -0.32 16.81 19.07
C ALA A 623 0.60 17.61 20.02
N GLN A 624 0.05 18.22 21.07
CA GLN A 624 0.78 19.09 22.01
C GLN A 624 1.03 18.38 23.35
N LEU A 625 2.01 18.88 24.12
CA LEU A 625 2.17 18.48 25.53
C LEU A 625 1.02 19.11 26.33
N ASN A 626 0.17 18.28 26.92
CA ASN A 626 -0.83 18.75 27.89
C ASN A 626 -0.19 18.97 29.26
#